data_AF-A0A5R9ARG1-F1
#
_entry.id   AF-A0A5R9ARG1-F1
#
_cell.length_a   1.000
_cell.length_b   1.000
_cell.length_c   1.000
_cell.angle_alpha   90.00
_cell.angle_beta   90.00
_cell.angle_gamma   90.00
#
_symmetry.space_group_name_H-M   'P 1'
#
loop_
_entity.id
_entity.type
_entity.pdbx_description
1 polymer ?
#
loop_
_entity_poly.entity_id
_entity_poly.type
_entity_poly.pdbx_seq_one_letter_code
_entity_poly.pdbx_strand_id
1 'polypeptide(L)' 'MEKQYCKVGSVKPIAANADIITLLEYQYQNFLDKATTMQTNSKLGEFFEQKAQKIKKTLENLV' A
#
# COMPACT_ATOMS: atom_id res chain seq x y z
N MET A 1 33.72 -4.50 25.33
CA MET A 1 32.75 -4.06 24.31
C MET A 1 31.52 -4.96 24.42
N GLU A 2 30.44 -4.45 25.03
CA GLU A 2 29.17 -5.17 25.14
C GLU A 2 28.38 -5.04 23.83
N LYS A 3 27.94 -6.16 23.27
CA LYS A 3 27.11 -6.16 22.06
C LYS A 3 25.69 -5.74 22.42
N GLN A 4 25.34 -4.47 22.22
CA GLN A 4 23.95 -4.02 22.29
C GLN A 4 23.19 -4.52 21.06
N TYR A 5 22.36 -5.53 21.25
CA TYR A 5 21.41 -5.97 20.23
C TYR A 5 20.18 -5.05 20.30
N CYS A 6 20.10 -4.09 19.39
CA CYS A 6 18.87 -3.35 19.18
C CYS A 6 17.77 -4.35 18.79
N LYS A 7 16.74 -4.49 19.62
CA LYS A 7 15.53 -5.25 19.28
C LYS A 7 14.84 -4.54 18.11
N VAL A 8 15.20 -4.92 16.89
CA VAL A 8 14.40 -4.59 15.69
C VAL A 8 13.04 -5.26 15.90
N GLY A 9 11.99 -4.45 15.99
CA GLY A 9 10.66 -4.85 16.45
C GLY A 9 10.11 -6.08 15.72
N SER A 10 9.30 -6.88 16.41
CA SER A 10 8.69 -8.08 15.84
C SER A 10 7.81 -7.71 14.65
N VAL A 11 8.15 -8.20 13.46
CA VAL A 11 7.28 -8.12 12.28
C VAL A 11 6.09 -9.03 12.53
N LYS A 12 4.87 -8.47 12.56
CA LYS A 12 3.65 -9.26 12.57
C LYS A 12 3.40 -9.73 11.13
N PRO A 13 3.48 -11.03 10.83
CA PRO A 13 3.12 -11.52 9.51
C PRO A 13 1.64 -11.22 9.28
N ILE A 14 1.31 -10.62 8.14
CA ILE A 14 -0.07 -10.44 7.71
C ILE A 14 -0.70 -11.84 7.63
N ALA A 15 -1.82 -12.05 8.34
CA ALA A 15 -2.48 -13.34 8.40
C ALA A 15 -2.94 -13.74 6.98
N ALA A 16 -2.60 -14.94 6.56
CA ALA A 16 -2.10 -15.17 5.21
C ALA A 16 -3.04 -14.90 4.02
N ASN A 17 -4.38 -14.80 4.15
CA ASN A 17 -5.23 -14.85 2.95
C ASN A 17 -6.36 -13.81 2.90
N ALA A 18 -7.28 -13.81 3.86
CA ALA A 18 -8.42 -12.87 3.85
C ALA A 18 -8.01 -11.41 4.13
N ASP A 19 -6.89 -11.23 4.84
CA ASP A 19 -6.39 -9.92 5.23
C ASP A 19 -5.72 -9.19 4.05
N ILE A 20 -5.22 -9.93 3.05
CA ILE A 20 -4.43 -9.35 1.94
C ILE A 20 -5.33 -8.66 0.91
N ILE A 21 -6.44 -9.28 0.51
CA ILE A 21 -7.38 -8.67 -0.46
C ILE A 21 -7.96 -7.38 0.14
N THR A 22 -8.46 -7.47 1.37
CA THR A 22 -9.03 -6.31 2.10
C THR A 22 -8.01 -5.19 2.28
N LEU A 23 -6.74 -5.54 2.55
CA LEU A 23 -5.65 -4.55 2.63
C LEU A 23 -5.36 -3.90 1.28
N LEU A 24 -5.33 -4.68 0.18
CA LEU A 24 -5.10 -4.16 -1.16
C LEU A 24 -6.24 -3.24 -1.61
N GLU A 25 -7.50 -3.59 -1.31
CA GLU A 25 -8.67 -2.74 -1.57
C GLU A 25 -8.59 -1.43 -0.78
N TYR A 26 -8.24 -1.50 0.51
CA TYR A 26 -8.02 -0.31 1.34
C TYR A 26 -6.90 0.58 0.78
N GLN A 27 -5.79 -0.01 0.35
CA GLN A 27 -4.69 0.73 -0.26
C GLN A 27 -5.11 1.36 -1.59
N TYR A 28 -5.84 0.64 -2.42
CA TYR A 28 -6.36 1.14 -3.70
C TYR A 28 -7.20 2.41 -3.50
N GLN A 29 -8.17 2.37 -2.57
CA GLN A 29 -9.01 3.54 -2.26
C GLN A 29 -8.19 4.72 -1.74
N ASN A 30 -7.26 4.48 -0.81
CA ASN A 30 -6.38 5.54 -0.31
C ASN A 30 -5.56 6.22 -1.40
N PHE A 31 -5.09 5.46 -2.41
CA PHE A 31 -4.34 6.04 -3.52
C PHE A 31 -5.22 6.85 -4.47
N LEU A 32 -6.47 6.44 -4.70
CA LEU A 32 -7.44 7.25 -5.47
C LEU A 32 -7.80 8.56 -4.77
N ASP A 33 -8.06 8.50 -3.45
CA ASP A 33 -8.35 9.70 -2.66
C ASP A 33 -7.17 10.68 -2.67
N LYS A 34 -5.95 10.15 -2.55
CA LYS A 34 -4.72 10.96 -2.65
C LYS A 34 -4.51 11.53 -4.05
N ALA A 35 -4.81 10.78 -5.11
CA ALA A 35 -4.72 11.29 -6.48
C ALA A 35 -5.69 12.46 -6.70
N THR A 36 -6.91 12.34 -6.20
CA THR A 36 -7.97 13.36 -6.30
C THR A 36 -7.63 14.62 -5.49
N THR A 37 -7.14 14.45 -4.26
CA THR A 37 -6.75 15.59 -3.40
C THR A 37 -5.50 16.31 -3.89
N MET A 38 -4.59 15.59 -4.56
CA MET A 38 -3.31 16.14 -5.05
C MET A 38 -3.37 16.56 -6.52
N GLN A 39 -4.57 16.67 -7.11
CA GLN A 39 -4.76 16.98 -8.54
C GLN A 39 -4.15 18.33 -8.96
N THR A 40 -3.95 19.25 -8.00
CA THR A 40 -3.25 20.53 -8.19
C THR A 40 -1.74 20.38 -8.38
N ASN A 41 -1.13 19.27 -7.93
CA ASN A 41 0.27 18.93 -8.13
C ASN A 41 0.35 17.74 -9.11
N SER A 42 0.32 18.03 -10.41
CA SER A 42 0.08 17.04 -11.48
C SER A 42 0.95 15.79 -11.36
N LYS A 43 2.25 15.95 -11.11
CA LYS A 43 3.20 14.82 -10.99
C LYS A 43 2.89 13.90 -9.81
N LEU A 44 2.44 14.47 -8.69
CA LEU A 44 2.12 13.70 -7.50
C LEU A 44 0.76 13.01 -7.62
N GLY A 45 -0.22 13.69 -8.23
CA GLY A 45 -1.52 13.10 -8.60
C GLY A 45 -1.35 11.91 -9.55
N GLU A 46 -0.60 12.09 -10.64
CA GLU A 46 -0.26 11.04 -11.61
C GLU A 46 0.45 9.85 -10.95
N PHE A 47 1.38 10.12 -10.03
CA PHE A 47 2.06 9.05 -9.29
C PHE A 47 1.07 8.19 -8.47
N PHE A 48 0.16 8.82 -7.73
CA PHE A 48 -0.82 8.10 -6.93
C PHE A 48 -1.81 7.33 -7.80
N GLU A 49 -2.23 7.90 -8.93
CA GLU A 49 -3.08 7.22 -9.90
C GLU A 49 -2.39 5.97 -10.48
N GLN A 50 -1.12 6.09 -10.91
CA GLN A 50 -0.34 4.95 -11.39
C GLN A 50 -0.19 3.85 -10.34
N LYS A 51 -0.08 4.21 -9.05
CA LYS A 51 -0.03 3.25 -7.94
C LYS A 51 -1.38 2.55 -7.74
N ALA A 52 -2.49 3.31 -7.77
CA ALA A 52 -3.83 2.76 -7.69
C ALA A 52 -4.09 1.75 -8.84
N GLN A 53 -3.72 2.11 -10.08
CA GLN A 53 -3.89 1.22 -11.24
C GLN A 53 -3.10 -0.09 -11.11
N LYS A 54 -1.89 -0.05 -10.55
CA LYS A 54 -1.10 -1.27 -10.30
C LYS A 54 -1.78 -2.20 -9.30
N ILE A 55 -2.32 -1.64 -8.21
CA ILE A 55 -3.03 -2.42 -7.19
C ILE A 55 -4.31 -3.02 -7.77
N LYS A 56 -5.07 -2.25 -8.57
CA LYS A 56 -6.27 -2.73 -9.26
C LYS A 56 -5.97 -3.96 -10.12
N LYS A 57 -4.90 -3.92 -10.93
CA LYS A 57 -4.47 -5.09 -11.73
C LYS A 57 -4.12 -6.29 -10.87
N THR A 58 -3.46 -6.07 -9.74
CA THR A 58 -3.16 -7.16 -8.79
C THR A 58 -4.44 -7.76 -8.21
N LEU A 59 -5.41 -6.94 -7.82
CA LEU A 59 -6.72 -7.40 -7.33
C LEU A 59 -7.49 -8.18 -8.39
N GLU A 60 -7.52 -7.70 -9.63
CA GLU A 60 -8.15 -8.38 -10.77
C GLU A 60 -7.55 -9.77 -11.06
N ASN A 61 -6.26 -9.97 -10.75
CA ASN A 61 -5.60 -11.27 -10.90
C ASN A 61 -5.81 -12.22 -9.71
N LEU A 62 -6.36 -11.73 -8.60
CA LEU A 62 -6.58 -12.50 -7.36
C LEU A 62 -8.04 -12.93 -7.17
N VAL A 63 -8.98 -12.37 -7.94
CA VAL A 63 -10.43 -12.62 -7.88
C VAL A 63 -10.88 -13.50 -9.04
#